data_AF-A0A2E0Z3B3-F1
#
_entry.id   AF-A0A2E0Z3B3-F1
#
_cell.length_a   1.000
_cell.length_b   1.000
_cell.length_c   1.000
_cell.angle_alpha   90.00
_cell.angle_beta   90.00
_cell.angle_gamma   90.00
#
_symmetry.space_group_name_H-M   'P 1'
#
loop_
_entity.id
_entity.type
_entity.pdbx_description
1 polymer ?
#
loop_
_entity_poly.entity_id
_entity_poly.type
_entity_poly.pdbx_seq_one_letter_code
_entity_poly.pdbx_strand_id
1 'polypeptide(L)'
;MLTITPTAVVGESPEKDTEVFAVIDGRKVFLPEDAKYVMQDRRGLWYYSSRKPRPKEGDWTPNKTSISCITEQGYVRALRTETRVEWLQTCQRTIRMVRDAANDSRRPADD
;
A
#
# COMPACT_ATOMS: atom_id res chain seq x y z
N MET A 1 -12.69 21.37 -7.94
CA MET A 1 -12.68 20.45 -6.79
C MET A 1 -11.74 19.31 -7.14
N LEU A 2 -10.54 19.25 -6.55
CA LEU A 2 -9.63 18.12 -6.77
C LEU A 2 -10.14 16.96 -5.91
N THR A 3 -10.90 16.05 -6.52
CA THR A 3 -11.36 14.84 -5.85
C THR A 3 -10.14 13.95 -5.62
N ILE A 4 -9.64 13.91 -4.39
CA ILE A 4 -8.57 12.99 -4.01
C ILE A 4 -9.21 11.61 -3.93
N THR A 5 -8.95 10.75 -4.92
CA THR A 5 -9.41 9.37 -4.91
C THR A 5 -8.56 8.56 -3.92
N PRO A 6 -9.16 7.69 -3.08
CA PRO A 6 -8.39 6.74 -2.28
C PRO A 6 -7.51 5.89 -3.19
N THR A 7 -6.25 5.72 -2.81
CA THR A 7 -5.32 4.82 -3.52
C THR A 7 -5.27 3.44 -2.88
N ALA A 8 -5.90 3.27 -1.73
CA ALA A 8 -6.00 2.01 -1.01
C ALA A 8 -7.32 1.86 -0.26
N VAL A 9 -7.68 0.61 0.01
CA VAL A 9 -8.85 0.24 0.83
C VAL A 9 -8.36 -0.49 2.08
N VAL A 10 -8.96 -0.20 3.23
CA VAL A 10 -8.59 -0.83 4.51
C VAL A 10 -9.65 -1.85 4.89
N GLY A 11 -9.23 -3.07 5.22
CA GLY A 11 -10.10 -4.12 5.77
C GLY A 11 -10.92 -4.90 4.74
N GLU A 12 -11.58 -4.24 3.80
CA GLU A 12 -12.39 -4.92 2.77
C GLU A 12 -11.57 -5.28 1.53
N SER A 13 -11.64 -6.57 1.15
CA SER A 13 -10.95 -7.05 -0.05
C SER A 13 -11.67 -6.56 -1.29
N PRO A 14 -10.96 -6.00 -2.29
CA PRO A 14 -11.58 -5.67 -3.56
C PRO A 14 -12.12 -6.94 -4.23
N GLU A 15 -13.24 -6.83 -4.95
CA GLU A 15 -13.80 -7.91 -5.81
C GLU A 15 -12.94 -8.15 -7.06
N LYS A 16 -11.64 -8.34 -6.86
CA LYS A 16 -10.66 -8.57 -7.92
C LYS A 16 -10.08 -9.97 -7.81
N ASP A 17 -9.74 -10.55 -8.96
CA ASP A 17 -9.11 -11.88 -9.04
C ASP A 17 -7.73 -11.91 -8.37
N THR A 18 -7.05 -10.76 -8.31
CA THR A 18 -5.76 -10.58 -7.64
C THR A 18 -5.88 -9.57 -6.51
N GLU A 19 -5.59 -10.03 -5.29
CA GLU A 19 -5.48 -9.19 -4.10
C GLU A 19 -4.02 -8.79 -3.90
N VAL A 20 -3.72 -7.50 -3.96
CA VAL A 20 -2.40 -6.96 -3.58
C VAL A 20 -2.58 -6.15 -2.32
N PHE A 21 -1.84 -6.46 -1.26
CA PHE A 21 -1.97 -5.75 0.01
C PHE A 21 -0.66 -5.70 0.81
N ALA A 22 -0.63 -4.81 1.79
CA ALA A 22 0.37 -4.80 2.85
C ALA A 22 -0.33 -4.85 4.22
N VAL A 23 0.37 -5.39 5.23
CA VAL A 23 -0.07 -5.27 6.62
C VAL A 23 0.64 -4.06 7.22
N ILE A 24 -0.13 -3.04 7.58
CA ILE A 24 0.36 -1.79 8.17
C ILE A 24 -0.41 -1.58 9.47
N ASP A 25 0.32 -1.49 10.58
CA ASP A 25 -0.25 -1.34 11.93
C ASP A 25 -1.35 -2.39 12.25
N GLY A 26 -1.08 -3.65 11.90
CA GLY A 26 -2.01 -4.76 12.10
C GLY A 26 -3.21 -4.79 11.15
N ARG A 27 -3.35 -3.83 10.23
CA ARG A 27 -4.47 -3.74 9.29
C ARG A 27 -4.04 -4.13 7.88
N LYS A 28 -4.89 -4.86 7.17
CA LYS A 28 -4.72 -5.11 5.73
C LYS A 28 -5.08 -3.85 4.95
N VAL A 29 -4.12 -3.38 4.17
CA VAL A 29 -4.25 -2.24 3.28
C VAL A 29 -4.12 -2.77 1.85
N PHE A 30 -5.25 -2.84 1.15
CA PHE A 30 -5.33 -3.28 -0.24
C PHE A 30 -4.87 -2.17 -1.17
N LEU A 31 -4.01 -2.53 -2.12
CA LEU A 31 -3.26 -1.64 -2.98
C LEU A 31 -3.55 -1.94 -4.46
N PRO A 32 -3.20 -1.03 -5.37
CA PRO A 32 -3.23 -1.29 -6.80
C PRO A 32 -2.34 -2.49 -7.17
N GLU A 33 -2.71 -3.17 -8.26
CA GLU A 33 -2.03 -4.40 -8.69
C GLU A 33 -0.55 -4.19 -9.04
N ASP A 34 -0.15 -2.98 -9.43
CA ASP A 34 1.21 -2.63 -9.77
C ASP A 34 2.07 -2.23 -8.55
N ALA A 35 1.48 -2.09 -7.37
CA ALA A 35 2.21 -1.86 -6.13
C ALA A 35 3.03 -3.12 -5.78
N LYS A 36 4.37 -3.00 -5.79
CA LYS A 36 5.29 -4.10 -5.43
C LYS A 36 5.94 -3.90 -4.07
N TYR A 37 6.10 -2.64 -3.67
CA TYR A 37 6.73 -2.25 -2.42
C TYR A 37 5.89 -1.21 -1.72
N VAL A 38 5.96 -1.22 -0.38
CA VAL A 38 5.49 -0.13 0.47
C VAL A 38 6.58 0.29 1.43
N MET A 39 6.55 1.56 1.81
CA MET A 39 7.53 2.17 2.69
C MET A 39 6.97 3.42 3.34
N GLN A 40 7.53 3.76 4.49
CA GLN A 40 7.14 4.90 5.30
C GLN A 40 8.23 5.99 5.25
N ASP A 41 7.83 7.25 5.13
CA ASP A 41 8.75 8.38 5.27
C ASP A 41 8.96 8.80 6.75
N ARG A 42 9.87 9.74 6.96
CA ARG A 42 10.19 10.30 8.30
C ARG A 42 9.02 11.03 8.97
N ARG A 43 7.96 11.36 8.24
CA ARG A 43 6.75 12.02 8.77
C ARG A 43 5.69 10.99 9.21
N GLY A 44 5.96 9.72 8.93
CA GLY A 44 5.08 8.60 9.20
C GLY A 44 4.12 8.28 8.06
N LEU A 45 4.23 8.95 6.91
CA LEU A 45 3.35 8.75 5.75
C LEU A 45 3.78 7.53 4.96
N TRP A 46 2.81 6.73 4.53
CA TRP A 46 3.07 5.55 3.72
C TRP A 46 2.92 5.82 2.24
N TYR A 47 3.78 5.16 1.46
CA TYR A 47 3.81 5.22 0.00
C TYR A 47 3.90 3.81 -0.57
N TYR A 48 3.47 3.66 -1.82
CA TYR A 48 3.70 2.43 -2.59
C TYR A 48 4.49 2.73 -3.87
N SER A 49 5.15 1.70 -4.39
CA SER A 49 5.89 1.79 -5.65
C SER A 49 5.97 0.45 -6.37
N SER A 50 6.06 0.51 -7.70
CA SER A 50 6.25 -0.66 -8.56
C SER A 50 7.71 -1.16 -8.57
N ARG A 51 8.65 -0.36 -8.08
CA ARG A 51 10.07 -0.68 -7.96
C ARG A 51 10.62 -0.16 -6.64
N LYS A 52 11.62 -0.84 -6.06
CA LYS A 52 12.28 -0.35 -4.84
C LYS A 52 12.85 1.06 -5.08
N PRO A 53 12.44 2.08 -4.29
CA PRO A 53 12.89 3.45 -4.49
C PRO A 53 14.42 3.57 -4.38
N ARG A 54 14.97 4.48 -5.18
CA ARG A 54 16.35 4.96 -5.04
C ARG A 54 16.29 6.43 -4.64
N PRO A 55 16.94 6.84 -3.54
CA PRO A 55 17.00 8.25 -3.18
C PRO A 55 17.60 9.08 -4.32
N LYS A 56 17.00 10.22 -4.62
CA LYS A 56 17.54 11.25 -5.51
C LYS A 56 17.59 12.55 -4.73
N GLU A 57 18.75 13.21 -4.69
CA GLU A 57 18.92 14.47 -3.94
C GLU A 57 18.54 14.35 -2.45
N GLY A 58 18.74 13.16 -1.85
CA GLY A 58 18.42 12.90 -0.44
C GLY A 58 16.96 12.57 -0.16
N ASP A 59 16.09 12.53 -1.17
CA ASP A 59 14.67 12.19 -1.02
C ASP A 59 14.26 11.08 -2.00
N TRP A 60 13.48 10.11 -1.52
CA TRP A 60 12.96 9.01 -2.33
C TRP A 60 11.46 9.18 -2.63
N THR A 61 10.78 10.07 -1.89
CA THR A 61 9.36 10.36 -2.01
C THR A 61 8.94 11.11 -3.28
N PRO A 62 9.82 11.86 -4.00
CA PRO A 62 9.42 12.51 -5.23
C PRO A 62 8.84 11.50 -6.23
N ASN A 63 7.66 11.83 -6.76
CA ASN A 63 6.90 10.99 -7.70
C ASN A 63 6.48 9.61 -7.16
N LYS A 64 6.43 9.42 -5.83
CA LYS A 64 5.81 8.23 -5.23
C LYS A 64 4.38 8.56 -4.83
N THR A 65 3.50 7.60 -5.06
CA THR A 65 2.10 7.74 -4.69
C THR A 65 1.95 7.44 -3.21
N SER A 66 1.39 8.40 -2.46
CA SER A 66 1.01 8.14 -1.07
C SER A 66 -0.14 7.15 -1.02
N ILE A 67 -0.10 6.26 -0.03
CA ILE A 67 -1.23 5.42 0.32
C ILE A 67 -2.26 6.35 0.99
N SER A 68 -3.44 6.47 0.39
CA SER A 68 -4.53 7.30 0.88
C SER A 68 -5.78 6.45 1.03
N CYS A 69 -6.39 6.51 2.20
CA CYS A 69 -7.53 5.68 2.59
C CYS A 69 -8.71 6.58 3.00
N ILE A 70 -9.92 6.02 2.98
CA ILE A 70 -11.10 6.65 3.55
C ILE A 70 -11.05 6.47 5.08
N THR A 71 -11.22 7.56 5.83
CA THR A 71 -11.37 7.51 7.30
C THR A 71 -12.79 7.10 7.67
N GLU A 72 -13.01 6.73 8.94
CA GLU A 72 -14.34 6.39 9.44
C GLU A 72 -15.37 7.50 9.24
N GLN A 73 -14.93 8.76 9.20
CA GLN A 73 -15.77 9.94 8.94
C GLN A 73 -15.97 10.23 7.44
N GLY A 74 -15.51 9.35 6.54
CA GLY A 74 -15.70 9.47 5.09
C GLY A 74 -14.70 10.37 4.36
N TYR A 75 -13.64 10.85 5.02
CA TYR A 75 -12.64 11.71 4.38
C TYR A 75 -11.48 10.90 3.80
N VAL A 76 -10.96 11.31 2.65
CA VAL A 76 -9.73 10.72 2.08
C VAL A 76 -8.51 11.37 2.71
N ARG A 77 -7.66 10.56 3.35
CA ARG A 77 -6.43 11.01 4.01
C ARG A 77 -5.27 10.08 3.70
N ALA A 78 -4.06 10.63 3.65
CA ALA A 78 -2.85 9.83 3.57
C ALA A 78 -2.72 8.96 4.84
N LEU A 79 -2.41 7.68 4.65
CA LEU A 79 -2.17 6.73 5.72
C LEU A 79 -0.92 7.14 6.48
N ARG A 80 -1.07 7.34 7.79
CA ARG A 80 0.00 7.75 8.68
C ARG A 80 0.03 6.84 9.90
N THR A 81 1.23 6.39 10.26
CA THR A 81 1.51 5.70 11.52
C THR A 81 2.72 6.33 12.20
N GLU A 82 3.01 5.96 13.45
CA GLU A 82 4.25 6.36 14.10
C GLU A 82 5.46 5.79 13.32
N THR A 83 6.57 6.52 13.28
CA THR A 83 7.83 6.07 12.65
C THR A 83 8.95 6.09 13.67
N ARG A 84 9.70 4.97 13.75
CA ARG A 84 10.79 4.77 14.71
C ARG A 84 12.10 4.33 14.05
N VAL A 85 12.08 4.12 12.74
CA VAL A 85 13.17 3.54 11.96
C VAL A 85 13.31 4.23 10.61
N GLU A 86 14.45 4.04 9.96
CA GLU A 86 14.69 4.59 8.63
C GLU A 86 13.78 3.95 7.58
N TRP A 87 13.46 4.71 6.52
CA TRP A 87 12.53 4.27 5.48
C TRP A 87 12.93 2.93 4.86
N LEU A 88 14.24 2.68 4.68
CA LEU A 88 14.73 1.44 4.09
C LEU A 88 14.42 0.21 4.95
N GLN A 89 14.35 0.40 6.27
CA GLN A 89 13.96 -0.63 7.24
C GLN A 89 12.45 -0.87 7.24
N THR A 90 11.64 0.13 6.86
CA THR A 90 10.20 -0.03 6.64
C THR A 90 9.84 -0.61 5.26
N CYS A 91 10.80 -0.67 4.35
CA CYS A 91 10.58 -1.09 2.98
C CYS A 91 10.26 -2.60 2.92
N GLN A 92 9.02 -2.93 2.59
CA GLN A 92 8.54 -4.30 2.49
C GLN A 92 7.89 -4.55 1.13
N ARG A 93 7.89 -5.81 0.70
CA ARG A 93 7.14 -6.24 -0.50
C ARG A 93 5.66 -6.37 -0.16
N THR A 94 4.80 -6.06 -1.12
CA THR A 94 3.37 -6.35 -1.02
C THR A 94 3.13 -7.84 -1.11
N ILE A 95 2.12 -8.31 -0.38
CA ILE A 95 1.59 -9.68 -0.49
C ILE A 95 0.64 -9.71 -1.70
N ARG A 96 0.75 -10.75 -2.52
CA ARG A 96 -0.09 -10.97 -3.70
C ARG A 96 -0.80 -12.31 -3.53
N MET A 97 -2.13 -12.29 -3.58
CA MET A 97 -2.96 -13.49 -3.54
C MET A 97 -3.80 -13.55 -4.82
N VAL A 98 -3.96 -14.74 -5.35
CA VAL A 98 -4.87 -15.02 -6.46
C VAL A 98 -6.03 -15.84 -5.93
N ARG A 99 -7.25 -15.51 -6.36
CA ARG A 99 -8.43 -16.35 -6.12
C ARG A 99 -8.52 -17.43 -7.19
N ASP A 100 -8.67 -18.67 -6.77
CA ASP A 100 -8.97 -19.76 -7.70
C ASP A 100 -10.45 -19.72 -8.07
N ALA A 101 -10.73 -19.50 -9.37
CA ALA A 101 -12.08 -19.43 -9.91
C ALA A 101 -12.88 -20.72 -9.69
N ALA A 102 -12.21 -21.86 -9.47
CA ALA A 102 -12.85 -23.15 -9.32
C ALA A 102 -13.36 -23.44 -7.90
N ASN A 103 -12.74 -22.89 -6.85
CA ASN A 103 -12.97 -23.34 -5.46
C ASN A 103 -12.99 -22.23 -4.40
N ASP A 104 -13.03 -20.95 -4.80
CA ASP A 104 -12.95 -19.79 -3.87
C ASP A 104 -11.74 -19.84 -2.90
N SER A 105 -10.73 -20.63 -3.26
CA SER A 105 -9.53 -20.80 -2.47
C SER A 105 -8.55 -19.67 -2.81
N ARG A 106 -7.89 -19.11 -1.78
CA ARG A 106 -6.87 -18.07 -1.94
C ARG A 106 -5.50 -18.69 -1.85
N ARG A 107 -4.68 -18.50 -2.88
CA ARG A 107 -3.28 -18.95 -2.90
C ARG A 107 -2.33 -17.77 -3.14
N PRO A 108 -1.09 -17.83 -2.64
CA PRO A 108 -0.06 -16.88 -3.04
C PRO A 108 0.09 -16.85 -4.55
N ALA A 109 0.29 -15.66 -5.13
CA ALA A 109 0.65 -15.54 -6.53
C ALA A 109 2.08 -16.09 -6.74
N ASP A 110 2.28 -16.86 -7.81
CA ASP A 110 3.61 -17.24 -8.26
C ASP A 110 4.26 -15.98 -8.86
N ASP A 111 5.35 -15.50 -8.23
CA ASP A 111 5.95 -14.17 -8.39
C ASP A 111 6.76 -13.98 -9.69
#